data_AF-A0A133UJ42-F1
#
_entry.id   AF-A0A133UJ42-F1
#
_cell.length_a   1.000
_cell.length_b   1.000
_cell.length_c   1.000
_cell.angle_alpha   90.00
_cell.angle_beta   90.00
_cell.angle_gamma   90.00
#
_symmetry.space_group_name_H-M   'P 1'
#
loop_
_entity.id
_entity.type
_entity.pdbx_description
1 polymer ?
#
loop_
_entity_poly.entity_id
_entity_poly.type
_entity_poly.pdbx_seq_one_letter_code
_entity_poly.pdbx_strand_id
1 'polypeptide(L)'
;MARPGKEEKEWVITMTDLEDFHPDDRQTMRNFHSWLKATGRCSGTWSAYKYALVKVSEHLPAPLVEASKEDMVQAVGELRDEDLKRSTVSMMLSKLKGFYKWLSQDGSYPEPVAWITTDSVSTVVLPDELLSRENIRAMIDACTNSRDRAIVAVIF
;
A
#
# COMPACT_ATOMS: atom_id res chain seq x y z
N MET A 1 2.60 -20.80 31.21
CA MET A 1 3.38 -19.79 30.48
C MET A 1 2.47 -19.06 29.52
N ALA A 2 1.99 -17.88 29.93
CA ALA A 2 1.16 -17.01 29.11
C ALA A 2 2.01 -16.41 27.99
N ARG A 3 1.46 -16.33 26.76
CA ARG A 3 2.10 -15.64 25.65
C ARG A 3 2.30 -14.18 26.07
N PRO A 4 3.52 -13.60 25.99
CA PRO A 4 3.71 -12.20 26.26
C PRO A 4 2.80 -11.42 25.30
N GLY A 5 2.01 -10.52 25.88
CA GLY A 5 1.04 -9.72 25.17
C GLY A 5 1.68 -9.11 23.93
N LYS A 6 0.99 -9.24 22.79
CA LYS A 6 1.18 -8.29 21.72
C LYS A 6 0.89 -6.94 22.37
N GLU A 7 1.93 -6.14 22.62
CA GLU A 7 1.76 -4.72 22.81
C GLU A 7 0.97 -4.26 21.59
N GLU A 8 -0.33 -4.04 21.77
CA GLU A 8 -1.11 -3.19 20.90
C GLU A 8 -0.43 -1.84 20.99
N LYS A 9 0.59 -1.64 20.15
CA LYS A 9 1.11 -0.33 19.81
C LYS A 9 -0.09 0.40 19.28
N GLU A 10 -0.70 1.18 20.15
CA GLU A 10 -1.79 2.06 19.80
C GLU A 10 -1.25 2.92 18.66
N TRP A 11 -1.80 2.73 17.47
CA TRP A 11 -1.39 3.48 16.28
C TRP A 11 -1.90 4.90 16.43
N VAL A 12 -1.22 5.66 17.28
CA VAL A 12 -1.45 7.09 17.45
C VAL A 12 -0.76 7.75 16.25
N ILE A 13 -1.56 8.37 15.38
CA ILE A 13 -1.03 9.21 14.31
C ILE A 13 -0.14 10.26 14.96
N THR A 14 1.13 10.33 14.56
CA THR A 14 1.99 11.43 15.02
C THR A 14 1.64 12.67 14.21
N MET A 15 1.75 13.87 14.81
CA MET A 15 1.44 15.13 14.10
C MET A 15 2.21 15.24 12.77
N THR A 16 3.43 14.70 12.73
CA THR A 16 4.31 14.57 11.56
C THR A 16 3.67 13.78 10.41
N ASP A 17 2.77 12.84 10.70
CA ASP A 17 2.12 12.04 9.64
C ASP A 17 1.07 12.81 8.84
N LEU A 18 0.62 13.97 9.33
CA LEU A 18 -0.38 14.81 8.67
C LEU A 18 0.24 16.07 8.04
N GLU A 19 1.51 16.35 8.31
CA GLU A 19 2.22 17.51 7.75
C GLU A 19 2.44 17.37 6.23
N ASP A 20 2.61 16.13 5.76
CA ASP A 20 2.80 15.79 4.34
C ASP A 20 1.58 16.09 3.46
N PHE A 21 0.42 16.40 4.06
CA PHE A 21 -0.82 16.72 3.35
C PHE A 21 -1.14 18.21 3.39
N HIS A 22 -1.85 18.67 2.35
CA HIS A 22 -2.41 20.01 2.29
C HIS A 22 -3.26 20.31 3.55
N PRO A 23 -3.19 21.51 4.15
CA PRO A 23 -3.89 21.84 5.39
C PRO A 23 -5.38 21.48 5.39
N ASP A 24 -6.05 21.69 4.26
CA ASP A 24 -7.48 21.44 4.09
C ASP A 24 -7.83 19.94 4.11
N ASP A 25 -6.91 19.07 3.68
CA ASP A 25 -7.13 17.62 3.66
C ASP A 25 -6.84 16.98 5.03
N ARG A 26 -6.11 17.64 5.93
CA ARG A 26 -5.62 17.05 7.20
C ARG A 26 -6.75 16.52 8.07
N GLN A 27 -7.87 17.22 8.14
CA GLN A 27 -9.02 16.79 8.92
C GLN A 27 -9.69 15.56 8.29
N THR A 28 -9.80 15.54 6.98
CA THR A 28 -10.34 14.39 6.22
C THR A 28 -9.45 13.17 6.38
N MET A 29 -8.12 13.33 6.32
CA MET A 29 -7.15 12.26 6.54
C MET A 29 -7.21 11.70 7.98
N ARG A 30 -7.41 12.57 8.98
CA ARG A 30 -7.63 12.14 10.37
C ARG A 30 -8.90 11.31 10.53
N ASN A 31 -9.99 11.75 9.89
CA ASN A 31 -11.26 11.02 9.88
C ASN A 31 -11.10 9.65 9.19
N PHE A 32 -10.38 9.61 8.06
CA PHE A 32 -10.13 8.38 7.31
C PHE A 32 -9.29 7.39 8.12
N HIS A 33 -8.22 7.84 8.78
CA HIS A 33 -7.43 6.99 9.66
C HIS A 33 -8.25 6.42 10.81
N SER A 34 -9.11 7.24 11.42
CA SER A 34 -9.99 6.80 12.51
C SER A 34 -10.96 5.72 12.03
N TRP A 35 -11.49 5.86 10.82
CA TRP A 35 -12.32 4.84 10.17
C TRP A 35 -11.53 3.56 9.84
N LEU A 36 -10.30 3.66 9.35
CA LEU A 36 -9.43 2.50 9.11
C LEU A 36 -9.14 1.73 10.41
N LYS A 37 -8.92 2.44 11.52
CA LYS A 37 -8.75 1.85 12.85
C LYS A 37 -10.03 1.14 13.30
N ALA A 38 -11.19 1.79 13.14
CA ALA A 38 -12.48 1.21 13.52
C ALA A 38 -12.85 -0.06 12.71
N THR A 39 -12.40 -0.15 11.46
CA THR A 39 -12.61 -1.32 10.59
C THR A 39 -11.60 -2.47 10.82
N GLY A 40 -10.69 -2.34 11.81
CA GLY A 40 -9.74 -3.38 12.18
C GLY A 40 -8.54 -3.51 11.24
N ARG A 41 -8.22 -2.47 10.45
CA ARG A 41 -7.07 -2.49 9.54
C ARG A 41 -5.76 -2.34 10.32
N CYS A 42 -4.71 -3.02 9.87
CA CYS A 42 -3.37 -2.89 10.43
C CYS A 42 -2.67 -1.61 9.97
N SER A 43 -1.67 -1.14 10.70
CA SER A 43 -0.88 0.05 10.37
C SER A 43 -0.17 0.06 9.04
N GLY A 44 0.32 -1.10 8.59
CA GLY A 44 0.89 -1.23 7.25
C GLY A 44 -0.11 -0.81 6.18
N THR A 45 -1.41 -0.96 6.45
CA THR A 45 -2.46 -0.44 5.58
C THR A 45 -2.45 1.09 5.56
N TRP A 46 -2.42 1.75 6.73
CA TRP A 46 -2.33 3.22 6.80
C TRP A 46 -1.08 3.74 6.11
N SER A 47 0.11 3.18 6.38
CA SER A 47 1.35 3.60 5.74
C SER A 47 1.27 3.49 4.22
N ALA A 48 0.65 2.43 3.69
CA ALA A 48 0.45 2.28 2.25
C ALA A 48 -0.54 3.31 1.68
N TYR A 49 -1.63 3.63 2.41
CA TYR A 49 -2.54 4.70 2.01
C TYR A 49 -1.85 6.06 2.05
N LYS A 50 -1.16 6.39 3.14
CA LYS A 50 -0.43 7.64 3.31
C LYS A 50 0.55 7.85 2.17
N TYR A 51 1.41 6.87 1.92
CA TYR A 51 2.40 6.95 0.85
C TYR A 51 1.75 7.18 -0.52
N ALA A 52 0.68 6.44 -0.85
CA ALA A 52 -0.02 6.60 -2.11
C ALA A 52 -0.70 7.96 -2.26
N LEU A 53 -1.36 8.46 -1.20
CA LEU A 53 -2.08 9.73 -1.24
C LEU A 53 -1.13 10.92 -1.29
N VAL A 54 -0.03 10.90 -0.53
CA VAL A 54 1.02 11.93 -0.62
C VAL A 54 1.59 11.97 -2.02
N LYS A 55 1.93 10.79 -2.59
CA LYS A 55 2.47 10.73 -3.95
C LYS A 55 1.53 11.28 -5.00
N VAL A 56 0.24 10.96 -4.94
CA VAL A 56 -0.74 11.54 -5.86
C VAL A 56 -0.89 13.05 -5.63
N SER A 57 -0.84 13.52 -4.38
CA SER A 57 -0.95 14.96 -4.09
C SER A 57 0.23 15.79 -4.59
N GLU A 58 1.41 15.22 -4.76
CA GLU A 58 2.57 15.91 -5.37
C GLU A 58 2.30 16.34 -6.82
N HIS A 59 1.41 15.61 -7.52
CA HIS A 59 1.02 15.88 -8.91
C HIS A 59 -0.31 16.63 -9.04
N LEU A 60 -0.96 16.96 -7.92
CA LEU A 60 -2.22 17.68 -7.93
C LEU A 60 -2.00 19.17 -7.64
N PRO A 61 -2.59 20.08 -8.44
CA PRO A 61 -2.56 21.51 -8.16
C PRO A 61 -3.53 21.91 -7.03
N ALA A 62 -4.44 21.02 -6.63
CA ALA A 62 -5.53 21.25 -5.69
C ALA A 62 -5.54 20.21 -4.55
N PRO A 63 -6.25 20.48 -3.43
CA PRO A 63 -6.43 19.50 -2.35
C PRO A 63 -7.05 18.20 -2.86
N LEU A 64 -6.66 17.06 -2.30
CA LEU A 64 -7.15 15.73 -2.69
C LEU A 64 -8.68 15.64 -2.60
N VAL A 65 -9.31 16.31 -1.63
CA VAL A 65 -10.77 16.25 -1.48
C VAL A 65 -11.51 16.99 -2.59
N GLU A 66 -10.93 18.06 -3.15
CA GLU A 66 -11.56 18.94 -4.13
C GLU A 66 -11.05 18.75 -5.57
N ALA A 67 -10.11 17.82 -5.78
CA ALA A 67 -9.52 17.56 -7.09
C ALA A 67 -10.58 17.22 -8.15
N SER A 68 -10.52 17.92 -9.29
CA SER A 68 -11.37 17.64 -10.44
C SER A 68 -10.98 16.32 -11.12
N LYS A 69 -11.85 15.81 -11.99
CA LYS A 69 -11.51 14.64 -12.80
C LYS A 69 -10.36 14.92 -13.74
N GLU A 70 -10.31 16.12 -14.32
CA GLU A 70 -9.24 16.55 -15.23
C GLU A 70 -7.89 16.54 -14.51
N ASP A 71 -7.83 17.11 -13.30
CA ASP A 71 -6.62 17.11 -12.47
C ASP A 71 -6.19 15.68 -12.11
N MET A 72 -7.16 14.82 -11.78
CA MET A 72 -6.89 13.42 -11.45
C MET A 72 -6.37 12.62 -12.65
N VAL A 73 -6.90 12.87 -13.85
CA VAL A 73 -6.40 12.26 -15.08
C VAL A 73 -4.96 12.67 -15.34
N GLN A 74 -4.63 13.95 -15.16
CA GLN A 74 -3.27 14.43 -15.32
C GLN A 74 -2.33 13.81 -14.28
N ALA A 75 -2.70 13.84 -13.00
CA ALA A 75 -1.88 13.29 -11.92
C ALA A 75 -1.61 11.79 -12.09
N VAL A 76 -2.62 11.02 -12.52
CA VAL A 76 -2.45 9.58 -12.81
C VAL A 76 -1.58 9.36 -14.05
N GLY A 77 -1.63 10.25 -15.04
CA GLY A 77 -0.74 10.24 -16.19
C GLY A 77 0.71 10.43 -15.79
N GLU A 78 0.99 11.49 -15.03
CA GLU A 78 2.34 11.80 -14.52
C GLU A 78 2.88 10.65 -13.64
N LEU A 79 2.06 10.09 -12.75
CA LEU A 79 2.44 8.96 -11.91
C LEU A 79 2.80 7.70 -12.71
N ARG A 80 2.19 7.51 -13.89
CA ARG A 80 2.50 6.38 -14.79
C ARG A 80 3.76 6.61 -15.62
N ASP A 81 4.10 7.88 -15.88
CA ASP A 81 5.30 8.28 -16.61
C ASP A 81 6.55 8.27 -15.71
N GLU A 82 6.38 8.28 -14.38
CA GLU A 82 7.48 8.01 -13.45
C GLU A 82 8.07 6.60 -13.67
N ASP A 83 9.37 6.43 -13.38
CA ASP A 83 10.10 5.15 -13.47
C ASP A 83 9.72 4.19 -12.32
N LEU A 84 8.42 3.93 -12.19
CA LEU A 84 7.82 3.06 -11.17
C LEU A 84 7.36 1.74 -11.79
N LYS A 85 7.50 0.67 -11.00
CA LYS A 85 6.94 -0.63 -11.39
C LYS A 85 5.42 -0.54 -11.53
N ARG A 86 4.86 -1.19 -12.55
CA ARG A 86 3.39 -1.28 -12.75
C ARG A 86 2.64 -1.76 -11.50
N SER A 87 3.22 -2.67 -10.73
CA SER A 87 2.66 -3.16 -9.47
C SER A 87 2.56 -2.05 -8.41
N THR A 88 3.54 -1.16 -8.35
CA THR A 88 3.58 -0.02 -7.42
C THR A 88 2.50 0.99 -7.80
N VAL A 89 2.40 1.33 -9.08
CA VAL A 89 1.35 2.22 -9.60
C VAL A 89 -0.04 1.62 -9.34
N SER A 90 -0.24 0.33 -9.64
CA SER A 90 -1.53 -0.35 -9.37
C SER A 90 -1.89 -0.36 -7.88
N MET A 91 -0.91 -0.58 -6.99
CA MET A 91 -1.12 -0.45 -5.55
C MET A 91 -1.56 0.95 -5.17
N MET A 92 -0.88 1.99 -5.65
CA MET A 92 -1.21 3.39 -5.35
C MET A 92 -2.62 3.74 -5.82
N LEU A 93 -2.97 3.41 -7.07
CA LEU A 93 -4.31 3.63 -7.63
C LEU A 93 -5.40 2.87 -6.85
N SER A 94 -5.10 1.66 -6.38
CA SER A 94 -6.02 0.89 -5.54
C SER A 94 -6.28 1.58 -4.18
N LYS A 95 -5.25 2.20 -3.59
CA LYS A 95 -5.40 2.99 -2.36
C LYS A 95 -6.17 4.28 -2.61
N LEU A 96 -5.87 4.99 -3.69
CA LEU A 96 -6.61 6.18 -4.09
C LEU A 96 -8.11 5.89 -4.24
N LYS A 97 -8.48 4.86 -5.01
CA LYS A 97 -9.88 4.42 -5.16
C LYS A 97 -10.53 4.06 -3.82
N GLY A 98 -9.79 3.40 -2.93
CA GLY A 98 -10.28 3.06 -1.60
C GLY A 98 -10.58 4.29 -0.73
N PHE A 99 -9.76 5.33 -0.84
CA PHE A 99 -9.97 6.60 -0.13
C PHE A 99 -11.20 7.34 -0.67
N TYR A 100 -11.32 7.50 -1.99
CA TYR A 100 -12.49 8.16 -2.58
C TYR A 100 -13.79 7.38 -2.39
N LYS A 101 -13.73 6.04 -2.37
CA LYS A 101 -14.89 5.21 -2.01
C LYS A 101 -15.34 5.45 -0.56
N TRP A 102 -14.41 5.73 0.35
CA TRP A 102 -14.74 6.09 1.73
C TRP A 102 -15.30 7.51 1.83
N LEU A 103 -14.78 8.44 1.01
CA LEU A 103 -15.28 9.81 0.93
C LEU A 103 -16.73 9.85 0.44
N SER A 104 -17.07 8.97 -0.50
CA SER A 104 -18.43 8.69 -0.96
C SER A 104 -19.24 7.97 0.13
N GLN A 105 -20.18 8.68 0.76
CA GLN A 105 -21.05 8.14 1.82
C GLN A 105 -21.93 6.97 1.34
N ASP A 106 -22.17 6.86 0.04
CA ASP A 106 -22.91 5.80 -0.65
C ASP A 106 -22.03 4.59 -1.04
N GLY A 107 -20.71 4.68 -0.86
CA GLY A 107 -19.76 3.63 -1.23
C GLY A 107 -19.60 3.44 -2.74
N SER A 108 -20.10 4.36 -3.56
CA SER A 108 -19.84 4.40 -4.99
C SER A 108 -18.45 4.97 -5.28
N TYR A 109 -17.95 4.78 -6.50
CA TYR A 109 -16.72 5.44 -6.93
C TYR A 109 -17.09 6.79 -7.54
N PRO A 110 -16.63 7.91 -6.95
CA PRO A 110 -16.96 9.23 -7.49
C PRO A 110 -16.28 9.44 -8.85
N GLU A 111 -16.83 10.37 -9.62
CA GLU A 111 -16.46 10.68 -11.01
C GLU A 111 -14.93 10.85 -11.24
N PRO A 112 -14.16 11.48 -10.31
CA PRO A 112 -12.71 11.64 -10.47
C PRO A 112 -11.91 10.33 -10.51
N VAL A 113 -12.42 9.24 -9.93
CA VAL A 113 -11.69 7.96 -9.82
C VAL A 113 -12.42 6.76 -10.44
N ALA A 114 -13.67 6.94 -10.89
CA ALA A 114 -14.49 5.88 -11.45
C ALA A 114 -13.89 5.25 -12.72
N TRP A 115 -13.17 6.05 -13.51
CA TRP A 115 -12.52 5.63 -14.76
C TRP A 115 -11.21 4.84 -14.54
N ILE A 116 -10.66 4.85 -13.33
CA ILE A 116 -9.37 4.22 -13.02
C ILE A 116 -9.57 2.71 -12.93
N THR A 117 -9.03 1.97 -13.90
CA THR A 117 -8.92 0.51 -13.83
C THR A 117 -7.66 0.12 -13.06
N THR A 118 -7.84 -0.69 -12.03
CA THR A 118 -6.74 -1.27 -11.25
C THR A 118 -6.61 -2.73 -11.65
N ASP A 119 -5.64 -3.04 -12.51
CA ASP A 119 -5.32 -4.43 -12.83
C ASP A 119 -4.57 -5.06 -11.67
N SER A 120 -5.03 -6.21 -11.20
CA SER A 120 -4.24 -7.04 -10.30
C SER A 120 -3.05 -7.58 -11.09
N VAL A 121 -1.86 -7.06 -10.83
CA VAL A 121 -0.63 -7.66 -11.38
C VAL A 121 -0.44 -8.99 -10.65
N SER A 122 -0.87 -10.09 -11.28
CA SER A 122 -0.63 -11.43 -10.76
C SER A 122 0.85 -11.76 -10.96
N THR A 123 1.62 -11.85 -9.87
CA THR A 123 2.94 -12.49 -9.91
C THR A 123 2.73 -13.99 -9.96
N VAL A 124 2.38 -14.53 -11.13
CA VAL A 124 2.36 -15.98 -11.34
C VAL A 124 3.81 -16.40 -11.40
N VAL A 125 4.29 -17.04 -10.33
CA VAL A 125 5.59 -17.72 -10.34
C VAL A 125 5.45 -18.89 -11.31
N LEU A 126 6.25 -18.87 -12.37
CA LEU A 126 6.22 -19.96 -13.35
C LEU A 126 6.79 -21.23 -12.71
N PRO A 127 6.31 -22.44 -13.07
CA PRO A 127 6.85 -23.68 -12.53
C PRO A 127 8.38 -23.83 -12.71
N ASP A 128 8.94 -23.26 -13.77
CA ASP A 128 10.38 -23.26 -14.05
C ASP A 128 11.18 -22.27 -13.18
N GLU A 129 10.53 -21.32 -12.52
CA GLU A 129 11.14 -20.42 -11.53
C GLU A 129 11.16 -21.03 -10.12
N LEU A 130 10.50 -22.18 -9.91
CA LEU A 130 10.55 -22.88 -8.63
C LEU A 130 11.91 -23.56 -8.46
N LEU A 131 12.46 -23.45 -7.26
CA LEU A 131 13.71 -24.11 -6.91
C LEU A 131 13.55 -25.63 -7.06
N SER A 132 14.41 -26.24 -7.88
CA SER A 132 14.49 -27.69 -7.96
C SER A 132 15.04 -28.26 -6.65
N ARG A 133 14.79 -29.56 -6.40
CA ARG A 133 15.39 -30.26 -5.25
C ARG A 133 16.92 -30.20 -5.25
N GLU A 134 17.54 -30.09 -6.41
CA GLU A 134 18.98 -29.96 -6.55
C GLU A 134 19.46 -28.58 -6.12
N ASN A 135 18.73 -27.52 -6.50
CA ASN A 135 19.02 -26.16 -6.06
C ASN A 135 18.92 -26.03 -4.52
N ILE A 136 17.90 -26.66 -3.92
CA ILE A 136 17.71 -26.64 -2.45
C ILE A 136 18.87 -27.36 -1.75
N ARG A 137 19.33 -28.51 -2.27
CA ARG A 137 20.50 -29.22 -1.72
C ARG A 137 21.78 -28.40 -1.83
N ALA A 138 22.02 -27.80 -2.99
CA ALA A 138 23.18 -26.93 -3.19
C ALA A 138 23.17 -25.71 -2.23
N MET A 139 21.99 -25.14 -1.94
CA MET A 139 21.85 -24.07 -0.94
C MET A 139 22.18 -24.53 0.47
N ILE A 140 21.75 -25.73 0.87
CA ILE A 140 22.06 -26.30 2.19
C ILE A 140 23.56 -26.57 2.31
N ASP A 141 24.18 -27.13 1.26
CA ASP A 141 25.61 -27.46 1.27
C ASP A 141 26.50 -26.21 1.27
N ALA A 142 26.03 -25.10 0.67
CA ALA A 142 26.73 -23.81 0.70
C ALA A 142 26.66 -23.09 2.06
N CYS A 143 25.73 -23.48 2.95
CA CYS A 143 25.57 -22.82 4.25
C CYS A 143 26.68 -23.24 5.23
N THR A 144 27.42 -22.26 5.74
CA THR A 144 28.54 -22.51 6.67
C THR A 144 28.07 -22.85 8.09
N ASN A 145 26.93 -22.31 8.53
CA ASN A 145 26.36 -22.52 9.87
C ASN A 145 25.26 -23.60 9.88
N SER A 146 25.24 -24.44 10.91
CA SER A 146 24.18 -25.45 11.12
C SER A 146 22.80 -24.84 11.30
N ARG A 147 22.72 -23.62 11.85
CA ARG A 147 21.46 -22.87 11.96
C ARG A 147 20.90 -22.54 10.59
N ASP A 148 21.71 -22.03 9.68
CA ASP A 148 21.26 -21.59 8.36
C ASP A 148 20.86 -22.79 7.50
N ARG A 149 21.60 -23.90 7.62
CA ARG A 149 21.21 -25.21 7.04
C ARG A 149 19.82 -25.65 7.50
N ALA A 150 19.55 -25.55 8.80
CA ALA A 150 18.25 -25.92 9.36
C ALA A 150 17.13 -24.96 8.90
N ILE A 151 17.40 -23.66 8.80
CA ILE A 151 16.43 -22.68 8.31
C ILE A 151 16.04 -22.98 6.85
N VAL A 152 17.03 -23.21 5.98
CA VAL A 152 16.77 -23.54 4.56
C VAL A 152 15.98 -24.84 4.43
N ALA A 153 16.33 -25.88 5.18
CA ALA A 153 15.66 -27.18 5.15
C ALA A 153 14.23 -27.20 5.73
N VAL A 154 13.82 -26.16 6.48
CA VAL A 154 12.47 -26.05 7.05
C VAL A 154 11.56 -25.17 6.18
N ILE A 155 12.13 -24.18 5.48
CA ILE A 155 11.37 -23.25 4.63
C ILE A 155 11.02 -23.87 3.27
N PHE A 156 11.87 -24.76 2.74
CA PHE A 156 11.72 -25.42 1.43
C PHE A 156 11.58 -26.93 1.56
#